data_AF-A0A1A8BE90-F1
#
_entry.id   AF-A0A1A8BE90-F1
#
_cell.length_a   1.000
_cell.length_b   1.000
_cell.length_c   1.000
_cell.angle_alpha   90.00
_cell.angle_beta   90.00
_cell.angle_gamma   90.00
#
_symmetry.space_group_name_H-M   'P 1'
#
loop_
_entity.id
_entity.type
_entity.pdbx_description
1 polymer ?
#
loop_
_entity_poly.entity_id
_entity_poly.type
_entity_poly.pdbx_seq_one_letter_code
_entity_poly.pdbx_strand_id
1 'polypeptide(L)' 'MTTSCYAGSEHLEFRKHMKVDSIISDWRPPEVIEKYLSGGMCGYDREGSPVWYDVIGPMDPKGLFLSASKQDFIKSKIRD' A
#
# COMPACT_ATOMS: atom_id res chain seq x y z
N MET A 1 -25.06 -1.41 15.93
CA MET A 1 -24.91 0.01 15.54
C MET A 1 -23.60 0.64 16.05
N THR A 2 -22.92 0.06 17.04
CA THR A 2 -21.67 0.59 17.61
C THR A 2 -20.41 0.34 16.78
N THR A 3 -20.25 -0.85 16.18
CA THR A 3 -19.02 -1.23 15.43
C THR A 3 -18.70 -0.33 14.23
N SER A 4 -19.72 0.17 13.52
CA SER A 4 -19.55 1.04 12.35
C SER A 4 -18.95 2.41 12.73
N CYS A 5 -19.38 2.98 13.87
CA CYS A 5 -18.85 4.26 14.35
C CYS A 5 -17.39 4.15 14.82
N TYR A 6 -17.03 3.05 15.49
CA TYR A 6 -15.64 2.81 15.93
C TYR A 6 -14.68 2.62 14.75
N ALA A 7 -15.08 1.85 13.73
CA ALA A 7 -14.28 1.69 12.51
C ALA A 7 -14.01 3.05 11.82
N GLY A 8 -15.01 3.95 11.82
CA GLY A 8 -14.85 5.31 11.30
C GLY A 8 -13.82 6.14 12.07
N SER A 9 -13.86 6.12 13.41
CA SER A 9 -12.91 6.88 14.22
C SER A 9 -11.47 6.37 14.12
N GLU A 10 -11.28 5.05 14.10
CA GLU A 10 -9.94 4.45 13.98
C GLU A 10 -9.33 4.74 12.60
N HIS A 11 -10.14 4.71 11.53
CA HIS A 11 -9.68 5.05 10.18
C HIS A 11 -9.26 6.52 10.07
N LEU A 12 -9.95 7.46 10.73
CA LEU A 12 -9.55 8.88 10.74
C LEU A 12 -8.19 9.08 11.40
N GLU A 13 -7.92 8.41 12.51
CA GLU A 13 -6.61 8.48 13.17
C GLU A 13 -5.51 7.82 12.34
N PHE A 14 -5.80 6.70 11.68
CA PHE A 14 -4.89 6.08 10.72
C PHE A 14 -4.51 7.03 9.58
N ARG A 15 -5.49 7.71 8.97
CA ARG A 15 -5.24 8.66 7.88
C ARG A 15 -4.33 9.80 8.30
N LYS A 16 -4.57 10.38 9.49
CA LYS A 16 -3.74 11.43 10.07
C LYS A 16 -2.31 10.94 10.33
N HIS A 17 -2.18 9.78 10.97
CA HIS A 17 -0.88 9.21 11.34
C HIS A 17 -0.03 8.88 10.10
N MET A 18 -0.64 8.29 9.07
CA MET A 18 0.04 7.88 7.85
C MET A 18 0.13 8.96 6.78
N LYS A 19 -0.46 10.15 7.03
CA LYS A 19 -0.57 11.27 6.07
C LYS A 19 -1.19 10.84 4.72
N VAL A 20 -2.25 10.05 4.78
CA VAL A 20 -2.87 9.43 3.60
C VAL A 20 -3.35 10.49 2.60
N ASP A 21 -3.82 11.63 3.08
CA ASP A 21 -4.34 12.72 2.24
C ASP A 21 -3.30 13.29 1.27
N SER A 22 -2.01 13.22 1.61
CA SER A 22 -0.91 13.74 0.79
C SER A 22 0.13 12.69 0.40
N ILE A 23 -0.11 11.41 0.68
CA ILE A 23 0.89 10.35 0.49
C ILE A 23 1.36 10.19 -0.96
N ILE A 24 0.49 10.49 -1.93
CA ILE A 24 0.80 10.38 -3.35
C ILE A 24 1.81 11.47 -3.78
N SER A 25 1.69 12.69 -3.25
CA SER A 25 2.53 13.84 -3.60
C SER A 25 3.81 13.92 -2.76
N ASP A 26 3.70 13.64 -1.46
CA ASP A 26 4.73 14.00 -0.49
C ASP A 26 5.73 12.88 -0.22
N TRP A 27 5.42 11.65 -0.67
CA TRP A 27 6.23 10.48 -0.38
C TRP A 27 6.42 9.61 -1.61
N ARG A 28 7.67 9.18 -1.80
CA ARG A 28 8.07 8.25 -2.84
C ARG A 28 8.65 7.00 -2.18
N PRO A 29 8.25 5.79 -2.61
CA PRO A 29 8.84 4.57 -2.08
C PRO A 29 10.36 4.54 -2.30
N PRO A 30 11.14 3.92 -1.40
CA PRO A 30 12.55 3.63 -1.64
C PRO A 30 12.75 2.86 -2.94
N GLU A 31 13.89 3.07 -3.61
CA GLU A 31 14.21 2.45 -4.90
C GLU A 31 14.05 0.92 -4.88
N VAL A 32 14.43 0.26 -3.78
CA VAL A 32 14.30 -1.19 -3.63
C VAL A 32 12.85 -1.65 -3.66
N ILE A 33 11.92 -0.84 -3.16
CA ILE A 33 10.50 -1.14 -3.24
C ILE A 33 9.98 -0.88 -4.64
N GLU A 34 10.29 0.29 -5.23
CA GLU A 34 9.83 0.64 -6.59
C GLU A 34 10.26 -0.39 -7.64
N LYS A 35 11.45 -0.97 -7.49
CA LYS A 35 12.02 -1.90 -8.46
C LYS A 35 11.68 -3.37 -8.21
N TYR A 36 11.49 -3.77 -6.95
CA TYR A 36 11.46 -5.20 -6.58
C TYR A 36 10.23 -5.64 -5.77
N LEU A 37 9.38 -4.72 -5.29
CA LEU A 37 8.08 -5.11 -4.76
C LEU A 37 7.12 -5.34 -5.93
N SER A 38 6.99 -6.61 -6.30
CA SER A 38 6.24 -7.03 -7.48
C SER A 38 4.72 -6.87 -7.32
N GLY A 39 4.06 -6.48 -8.41
CA GLY A 39 2.61 -6.26 -8.46
C GLY A 39 2.25 -4.86 -8.95
N GLY A 40 0.96 -4.55 -8.94
CA GLY A 40 0.43 -3.24 -9.30
C GLY A 40 -0.95 -3.28 -9.94
N MET A 41 -1.53 -2.11 -10.15
CA MET A 41 -2.80 -1.94 -10.86
C MET A 41 -2.60 -2.05 -12.37
N CYS A 42 -3.41 -2.90 -13.02
CA CYS A 42 -3.43 -2.98 -14.47
C CYS A 42 -4.81 -3.42 -14.98
N GLY A 43 -5.49 -2.53 -15.71
CA GLY A 43 -6.77 -2.85 -16.36
C GLY A 43 -7.97 -2.87 -15.41
N TYR A 44 -9.09 -3.29 -15.97
CA TYR A 44 -10.40 -3.32 -15.32
C TYR A 44 -11.12 -4.64 -15.63
N ASP A 45 -11.95 -5.11 -14.71
CA ASP A 45 -12.83 -6.26 -14.94
C ASP A 45 -14.00 -5.91 -15.88
N ARG A 46 -14.93 -6.85 -16.07
CA ARG A 46 -16.07 -6.65 -16.99
C ARG A 46 -17.09 -5.64 -16.45
N GLU A 47 -17.12 -5.43 -15.15
CA GLU A 47 -17.98 -4.46 -14.47
C GLU A 47 -17.31 -3.07 -14.33
N GLY A 48 -16.04 -2.93 -14.69
CA GLY A 48 -15.28 -1.69 -14.62
C GLY A 48 -14.54 -1.46 -13.30
N SER A 49 -14.40 -2.47 -12.44
CA SER A 49 -13.57 -2.37 -11.24
C SER A 49 -12.08 -2.47 -11.60
N PRO A 50 -11.20 -1.64 -11.02
CA PRO A 50 -9.77 -1.73 -11.28
C PRO A 50 -9.20 -3.07 -10.76
N VAL A 51 -8.29 -3.67 -11.52
CA VAL A 51 -7.65 -4.95 -11.15
C VAL A 51 -6.27 -4.70 -10.56
N TRP A 52 -6.05 -5.26 -9.36
CA TRP A 52 -4.76 -5.25 -8.67
C TRP A 52 -4.10 -6.64 -8.76
N TYR A 53 -2.84 -6.70 -9.21
CA TYR A 53 -2.07 -7.94 -9.25
C TYR A 53 -1.04 -7.98 -8.13
N ASP A 54 -1.05 -9.05 -7.33
CA ASP A 54 0.07 -9.41 -6.45
C ASP A 54 0.84 -10.59 -7.06
N VAL A 55 2.08 -10.33 -7.49
CA VAL A 55 2.91 -11.32 -8.19
C VAL A 55 3.88 -11.95 -7.20
N ILE A 56 3.46 -13.04 -6.55
CA ILE A 56 4.17 -13.61 -5.39
C ILE A 56 5.39 -14.45 -5.78
N GLY A 57 5.31 -15.25 -6.86
CA GLY A 57 6.34 -16.22 -7.23
C GLY A 57 7.79 -15.70 -7.30
N PRO A 58 8.07 -14.57 -7.98
CA PRO A 58 9.43 -14.03 -8.12
C PRO A 58 9.85 -13.09 -6.99
N MET A 59 9.00 -12.85 -5.98
CA MET A 59 9.32 -11.93 -4.90
C MET A 59 10.45 -12.51 -4.03
N ASP A 60 11.38 -11.66 -3.58
CA ASP A 60 12.39 -11.98 -2.56
C ASP A 60 12.05 -11.28 -1.23
N PRO A 61 11.22 -11.89 -0.36
CA PRO A 61 10.85 -11.28 0.91
C PRO A 61 12.05 -10.99 1.81
N LYS A 62 13.10 -11.83 1.74
CA LYS A 62 14.28 -11.67 2.60
C LYS A 62 15.09 -10.46 2.17
N GLY A 63 15.38 -10.34 0.87
CA GLY A 63 16.08 -9.17 0.32
C GLY A 63 15.31 -7.88 0.58
N LEU A 64 13.99 -7.90 0.36
CA LEU A 64 13.11 -6.76 0.64
C LEU A 64 13.15 -6.33 2.11
N PHE A 65 12.92 -7.26 3.06
CA PHE A 65 12.90 -6.93 4.49
C PHE A 65 14.26 -6.56 5.08
N LEU A 66 15.36 -6.94 4.42
CA LEU A 66 16.70 -6.51 4.80
C LEU A 66 17.12 -5.18 4.15
N SER A 67 16.36 -4.68 3.17
CA SER A 67 16.74 -3.49 2.38
C SER A 67 15.85 -2.27 2.58
N ALA A 68 14.65 -2.44 3.13
CA ALA A 68 13.74 -1.33 3.45
C ALA A 68 13.05 -1.55 4.80
N SER A 69 12.58 -0.46 5.40
CA SER A 69 11.90 -0.55 6.69
C SER A 69 10.50 -1.15 6.53
N LYS A 70 10.01 -1.82 7.59
CA LYS A 70 8.61 -2.28 7.66
C LYS A 70 7.62 -1.14 7.36
N GLN A 71 7.93 0.09 7.81
CA GLN A 71 7.05 1.24 7.60
C GLN A 71 7.01 1.66 6.12
N ASP A 72 8.10 1.53 5.37
CA ASP A 72 8.12 1.82 3.94
C ASP A 72 7.24 0.81 3.17
N PHE A 73 7.28 -0.47 3.53
CA PHE A 73 6.39 -1.48 2.94
C PHE A 73 4.91 -1.17 3.19
N ILE A 74 4.56 -0.83 4.44
CA ILE A 74 3.19 -0.49 4.81
C ILE A 74 2.74 0.78 4.07
N LYS A 75 3.57 1.82 4.03
CA LYS A 75 3.26 3.06 3.29
C LYS A 75 3.10 2.82 1.79
N SER A 76 3.91 1.94 1.20
CA SER A 76 3.80 1.59 -0.22
C SER A 76 2.42 1.03 -0.52
N LYS A 77 1.97 0.03 0.26
CA LYS A 77 0.63 -0.57 0.11
C LYS A 77 -0.55 0.36 0.42
N ILE A 78 -0.32 1.51 1.05
CA ILE A 78 -1.35 2.53 1.31
C ILE A 78 -1.41 3.55 0.19
N ARG A 79 -0.26 3.86 -0.43
CA ARG A 79 -0.14 4.81 -1.53
C ARG A 79 -0.67 4.24 -2.84
N ASP A 80 -0.32 2.98 -3.08
CA ASP A 80 -0.56 2.20 -4.29
C ASP A 80 -2.01 1.68 -4.34
#